data_AF-A0A9D6YUF6-F1
#
_entry.id   AF-A0A9D6YUF6-F1
#
_cell.length_a   1.000
_cell.length_b   1.000
_cell.length_c   1.000
_cell.angle_alpha   90.00
_cell.angle_beta   90.00
_cell.angle_gamma   90.00
#
_symmetry.space_group_name_H-M   'P 1'
#
loop_
_entity.id
_entity.type
_entity.pdbx_description
1 polymer ?
#
loop_
_entity_poly.entity_id
_entity_poly.type
_entity_poly.pdbx_seq_one_letter_code
_entity_poly.pdbx_strand_id
1 'polypeptide(L)'
;MHLPGFLTHAALLACATASLAAPPAPKPVPDPPLLDTLSRELDRNLLALKEKADPKPYFLSYAVFEEESEGLSATLGAVQAKQKAHRRLFDCSVRVGSPELDNYHLLDGDRPRFAAAANLPIEDRPDAIARIAWHETDRAWRAAAQRYLRVASSPQVKTRDKSLPDFSTEKPVAETQTIPRYRFAADDWAPRLRKLSAGFSNFSGILSSEVSVSWRREIRTFLNSEGTRIQHGRSFCRISISASAKTYDGQDLSTSESFETEDPARLPKDDVIAAAVNKVGADLVKLLRAQPADPYVGPAILSGRAAGVFFHEIFGHRIEGHRQRDETEGQTFSNSIGKAVLPDFLSVVFDPTRRTLGATDLNGWYSFDDEGVAARRLPLVENGILKAFLMSRTPAAGFPNSNGHGRRQPGLEVVSRQSNLFVESSKAVSDAELRKLLIAEVTRQNKPYGLFFEQVTGGYTTTRRAGLQAFTVIPLVVYRVYPDGRPDELVRGADIVGTPLASFSRILATSDRPDIFNGYCGAESGSVPVAAISPALLVSEIEIQRKPETRDMPPFLPRPQAVRQ
;
A
#
# COMPACT_ATOMS: atom_id res chain seq x y z
N MET A 1 16.39 -94.29 16.02
CA MET A 1 16.36 -94.36 14.55
C MET A 1 15.07 -93.66 14.11
N HIS A 2 15.20 -92.54 13.39
CA HIS A 2 14.16 -91.67 12.80
C HIS A 2 12.97 -91.19 13.67
N LEU A 3 13.01 -89.92 14.07
CA LEU A 3 11.88 -89.14 14.59
C LEU A 3 11.32 -88.25 13.46
N PRO A 4 10.00 -88.28 13.17
CA PRO A 4 9.38 -87.46 12.13
C PRO A 4 8.88 -86.12 12.67
N GLY A 5 9.02 -85.07 11.85
CA GLY A 5 8.65 -83.69 12.16
C GLY A 5 7.15 -83.42 12.04
N PHE A 6 6.67 -82.50 12.88
CA PHE A 6 5.33 -81.95 12.84
C PHE A 6 5.38 -80.50 12.31
N LEU A 7 4.64 -80.25 11.23
CA LEU A 7 4.36 -78.94 10.65
C LEU A 7 3.32 -78.19 11.49
N THR A 8 3.62 -76.96 11.91
CA THR A 8 2.68 -76.00 12.48
C THR A 8 2.06 -75.12 11.38
N HIS A 9 0.73 -75.10 11.33
CA HIS A 9 -0.09 -74.27 10.43
C HIS A 9 -0.10 -72.79 10.89
N ALA A 10 0.16 -71.87 9.97
CA ALA A 10 -0.04 -70.42 10.16
C ALA A 10 -1.43 -70.01 9.64
N ALA A 11 -2.21 -69.34 10.48
CA ALA A 11 -3.52 -68.78 10.13
C ALA A 11 -3.36 -67.38 9.51
N LEU A 12 -3.89 -67.19 8.30
CA LEU A 12 -4.03 -65.87 7.66
C LEU A 12 -5.27 -65.15 8.21
N LEU A 13 -5.08 -63.98 8.82
CA LEU A 13 -6.14 -63.00 9.10
C LEU A 13 -6.37 -62.14 7.85
N ALA A 14 -7.59 -62.15 7.31
CA ALA A 14 -8.03 -61.25 6.26
C ALA A 14 -8.55 -59.93 6.87
N CYS A 15 -7.85 -58.82 6.63
CA CYS A 15 -8.33 -57.47 6.97
C CYS A 15 -9.26 -56.95 5.87
N ALA A 16 -10.54 -56.74 6.21
CA ALA A 16 -11.49 -56.04 5.36
C ALA A 16 -11.24 -54.52 5.42
N THR A 17 -10.90 -53.91 4.30
CA THR A 17 -10.74 -52.46 4.15
C THR A 17 -12.11 -51.81 3.90
N ALA A 18 -12.67 -51.17 4.93
CA ALA A 18 -13.84 -50.30 4.78
C ALA A 18 -13.42 -48.99 4.09
N SER A 19 -13.86 -48.79 2.85
CA SER A 19 -13.69 -47.55 2.10
C SER A 19 -14.54 -46.44 2.72
N LEU A 20 -13.89 -45.52 3.44
CA LEU A 20 -14.51 -44.27 3.89
C LEU A 20 -14.68 -43.35 2.67
N ALA A 21 -15.91 -43.23 2.19
CA ALA A 21 -16.25 -42.29 1.13
C ALA A 21 -15.92 -40.85 1.57
N ALA A 22 -15.18 -40.13 0.72
CA ALA A 22 -14.89 -38.71 0.92
C ALA A 22 -16.20 -37.92 1.03
N PRO A 23 -16.26 -36.88 1.89
CA PRO A 23 -17.44 -36.02 1.99
C PRO A 23 -17.75 -35.40 0.62
N PRO A 24 -19.04 -35.25 0.25
CA PRO A 24 -19.41 -34.65 -1.02
C PRO A 24 -18.84 -33.23 -1.10
N ALA A 25 -18.28 -32.88 -2.27
CA ALA A 25 -17.80 -31.54 -2.55
C ALA A 25 -18.91 -30.52 -2.25
N PRO A 26 -18.60 -29.38 -1.59
CA PRO A 26 -19.59 -28.35 -1.32
C PRO A 26 -20.27 -27.95 -2.65
N LYS A 27 -21.60 -27.86 -2.64
CA LYS A 27 -22.36 -27.39 -3.81
C LYS A 27 -21.85 -26.00 -4.21
N PRO A 28 -21.61 -25.72 -5.50
CA PRO A 28 -21.16 -24.41 -5.93
C PRO A 28 -22.19 -23.36 -5.50
N VAL A 29 -21.73 -22.37 -4.74
CA VAL A 29 -22.54 -21.20 -4.38
C VAL A 29 -22.83 -20.45 -5.69
N PRO A 30 -24.10 -20.13 -6.01
CA PRO A 30 -24.42 -19.38 -7.21
C PRO A 30 -23.68 -18.04 -7.24
N ASP A 31 -23.16 -17.66 -8.40
CA ASP A 31 -22.49 -16.37 -8.59
C ASP A 31 -23.45 -15.21 -8.24
N PRO A 32 -22.95 -14.12 -7.62
CA PRO A 32 -23.73 -12.90 -7.44
C PRO A 32 -24.27 -12.38 -8.78
N PRO A 33 -25.47 -11.74 -8.82
CA PRO A 33 -26.10 -11.32 -10.07
C PRO A 33 -25.22 -10.48 -11.01
N LEU A 34 -24.42 -9.58 -10.45
CA LEU A 34 -23.45 -8.78 -11.19
C LEU A 34 -22.35 -9.65 -11.82
N LEU A 35 -21.77 -10.59 -11.05
CA LEU A 35 -20.71 -11.49 -11.51
C LEU A 35 -21.21 -12.40 -12.64
N ASP A 36 -22.42 -12.97 -12.50
CA ASP A 36 -23.05 -13.79 -13.53
C ASP A 36 -23.29 -13.00 -14.83
N THR A 37 -23.86 -11.78 -14.71
CA THR A 37 -24.12 -10.92 -15.88
C THR A 37 -22.84 -10.57 -16.62
N LEU A 38 -21.80 -10.15 -15.90
CA LEU A 38 -20.52 -9.80 -16.48
C LEU A 38 -19.82 -11.02 -17.10
N SER A 39 -19.94 -12.19 -16.50
CA SER A 39 -19.42 -13.42 -17.07
C SER A 39 -20.06 -13.75 -18.42
N ARG A 40 -21.39 -13.78 -18.49
CA ARG A 40 -22.08 -14.09 -19.75
C ARG A 40 -21.69 -13.11 -20.85
N GLU A 41 -21.52 -11.84 -20.48
CA GLU A 41 -21.13 -10.79 -21.40
C GLU A 41 -19.65 -10.89 -21.82
N LEU A 42 -18.75 -11.28 -20.92
CA LEU A 42 -17.33 -11.53 -21.23
C LEU A 42 -17.20 -12.65 -22.26
N ASP A 43 -17.88 -13.77 -22.03
CA ASP A 43 -17.85 -14.93 -22.92
C ASP A 43 -18.42 -14.59 -24.31
N ARG A 44 -19.55 -13.87 -24.34
CA ARG A 44 -20.19 -13.40 -25.57
C ARG A 44 -19.27 -12.49 -26.38
N ASN A 45 -18.64 -11.51 -25.74
CA ASN A 45 -17.76 -10.56 -26.41
C ASN A 45 -16.47 -11.21 -26.88
N LEU A 46 -15.85 -12.07 -26.07
CA LEU A 46 -14.65 -12.79 -26.45
C LEU A 46 -14.89 -13.69 -27.67
N LEU A 47 -16.01 -14.42 -27.69
CA LEU A 47 -16.40 -15.24 -28.83
C LEU A 47 -16.54 -14.39 -30.10
N ALA A 48 -17.32 -13.31 -30.03
CA ALA A 48 -17.56 -12.43 -31.17
C ALA A 48 -16.25 -11.79 -31.70
N LEU A 49 -15.34 -11.38 -30.81
CA LEU A 49 -14.04 -10.85 -31.20
C LEU A 49 -13.13 -11.93 -31.81
N LYS A 50 -13.08 -13.15 -31.27
CA LYS A 50 -12.29 -14.24 -31.87
C LYS A 50 -12.74 -14.63 -33.28
N GLU A 51 -14.03 -14.47 -33.58
CA GLU A 51 -14.60 -14.73 -34.90
C GLU A 51 -14.37 -13.58 -35.89
N LYS A 52 -14.56 -12.33 -35.46
CA LYS A 52 -14.69 -11.17 -36.38
C LYS A 52 -13.54 -10.18 -36.33
N ALA A 53 -12.77 -10.15 -35.25
CA ALA A 53 -11.72 -9.16 -35.06
C ALA A 53 -10.40 -9.59 -35.70
N ASP A 54 -9.67 -8.62 -36.23
CA ASP A 54 -8.27 -8.76 -36.62
C ASP A 54 -7.53 -7.47 -36.23
N PRO A 55 -6.45 -7.54 -35.42
CA PRO A 55 -5.92 -8.70 -34.72
C PRO A 55 -6.84 -9.24 -33.59
N LYS A 56 -6.81 -10.57 -33.40
CA LYS A 56 -7.65 -11.28 -32.43
C LYS A 56 -7.14 -11.09 -30.99
N PRO A 57 -8.02 -10.84 -30.01
CA PRO A 57 -7.62 -10.83 -28.61
C PRO A 57 -7.35 -12.25 -28.11
N TYR A 58 -6.33 -12.39 -27.25
CA TYR A 58 -6.03 -13.65 -26.57
C TYR A 58 -6.48 -13.63 -25.10
N PHE A 59 -6.65 -12.45 -24.51
CA PHE A 59 -7.08 -12.27 -23.13
C PHE A 59 -8.06 -11.10 -22.99
N LEU A 60 -9.06 -11.26 -22.12
CA LEU A 60 -10.06 -10.27 -21.74
C LEU A 60 -10.32 -10.36 -20.23
N SER A 61 -10.39 -9.23 -19.54
CA SER A 61 -10.83 -9.17 -18.15
C SER A 61 -11.77 -8.00 -17.88
N TYR A 62 -12.67 -8.22 -16.93
CA TYR A 62 -13.55 -7.22 -16.35
C TYR A 62 -13.29 -7.10 -14.86
N ALA A 63 -13.22 -5.86 -14.38
CA ALA A 63 -13.21 -5.56 -12.96
C ALA A 63 -14.33 -4.56 -12.64
N VAL A 64 -15.05 -4.77 -11.55
CA VAL A 64 -15.97 -3.77 -11.00
C VAL A 64 -15.54 -3.44 -9.59
N PHE A 65 -15.30 -2.15 -9.37
CA PHE A 65 -15.09 -1.56 -8.07
C PHE A 65 -16.37 -0.87 -7.62
N GLU A 66 -17.09 -1.50 -6.69
CA GLU A 66 -18.25 -0.94 -6.04
C GLU A 66 -17.85 -0.33 -4.69
N GLU A 67 -18.30 0.90 -4.46
CA GLU A 67 -18.01 1.65 -3.25
C GLU A 67 -19.29 2.27 -2.70
N GLU A 68 -19.60 1.94 -1.45
CA GLU A 68 -20.52 2.70 -0.61
C GLU A 68 -19.68 3.52 0.37
N SER A 69 -19.94 4.82 0.50
CA SER A 69 -19.24 5.67 1.47
C SER A 69 -20.14 6.70 2.11
N GLU A 70 -19.87 6.99 3.38
CA GLU A 70 -20.50 8.04 4.16
C GLU A 70 -19.44 8.74 5.02
N GLY A 71 -19.56 10.04 5.21
CA GLY A 71 -18.64 10.78 6.07
C GLY A 71 -19.15 12.14 6.50
N LEU A 72 -18.59 12.62 7.60
CA LEU A 72 -18.87 13.93 8.17
C LEU A 72 -17.56 14.54 8.67
N SER A 73 -17.38 15.83 8.46
CA SER A 73 -16.28 16.57 9.08
C SER A 73 -16.74 17.84 9.76
N ALA A 74 -15.99 18.24 10.78
CA ALA A 74 -16.24 19.41 11.59
C ALA A 74 -14.94 20.16 11.90
N THR A 75 -15.07 21.47 12.04
CA THR A 75 -14.00 22.38 12.44
C THR A 75 -14.54 23.33 13.49
N LEU A 76 -13.77 23.55 14.57
CA LEU A 76 -14.06 24.55 15.59
C LEU A 76 -15.52 24.53 16.13
N GLY A 77 -16.12 23.35 16.27
CA GLY A 77 -17.49 23.23 16.78
C GLY A 77 -18.61 23.25 15.73
N ALA A 78 -18.28 23.43 14.46
CA ALA A 78 -19.24 23.47 13.36
C ALA A 78 -19.00 22.31 12.38
N VAL A 79 -20.08 21.68 11.92
CA VAL A 79 -20.02 20.72 10.80
C VAL A 79 -19.72 21.50 9.53
N GLN A 80 -18.69 21.11 8.79
CA GLN A 80 -18.26 21.79 7.56
C GLN A 80 -18.63 21.03 6.29
N ALA A 81 -18.63 19.70 6.32
CA ALA A 81 -18.94 18.87 5.17
C ALA A 81 -19.63 17.56 5.55
N LYS A 82 -20.51 17.09 4.67
CA LYS A 82 -21.16 15.79 4.73
C LYS A 82 -21.12 15.17 3.34
N GLN A 83 -20.77 13.89 3.26
CA GLN A 83 -20.75 13.14 2.00
C GLN A 83 -21.46 11.80 2.18
N LYS A 84 -22.23 11.40 1.15
CA LYS A 84 -22.76 10.05 0.99
C LYS A 84 -22.73 9.69 -0.49
N ALA A 85 -22.16 8.53 -0.81
CA ALA A 85 -22.04 8.06 -2.19
C ALA A 85 -22.22 6.54 -2.29
N HIS A 86 -22.78 6.09 -3.40
CA HIS A 86 -22.79 4.70 -3.83
C HIS A 86 -22.52 4.68 -5.32
N ARG A 87 -21.43 4.02 -5.73
CA ARG A 87 -20.98 4.01 -7.13
C ARG A 87 -20.38 2.67 -7.51
N ARG A 88 -20.44 2.37 -8.80
CA ARG A 88 -19.73 1.25 -9.43
C ARG A 88 -18.88 1.77 -10.58
N LEU A 89 -17.57 1.54 -10.51
CA LEU A 89 -16.68 1.76 -11.63
C LEU A 89 -16.34 0.40 -12.25
N PHE A 90 -16.54 0.28 -13.55
CA PHE A 90 -16.18 -0.88 -14.36
C PHE A 90 -14.93 -0.58 -15.17
N ASP A 91 -14.01 -1.52 -15.16
CA ASP A 91 -12.79 -1.52 -15.96
C ASP A 91 -12.77 -2.74 -16.88
N CYS A 92 -12.40 -2.52 -18.14
CA CYS A 92 -12.19 -3.56 -19.14
C CYS A 92 -10.74 -3.52 -19.65
N SER A 93 -10.06 -4.66 -19.64
CA SER A 93 -8.75 -4.83 -20.27
C SER A 93 -8.81 -5.90 -21.37
N VAL A 94 -8.28 -5.58 -22.55
CA VAL A 94 -8.17 -6.48 -23.70
C VAL A 94 -6.70 -6.58 -24.07
N ARG A 95 -6.20 -7.79 -24.26
CA ARG A 95 -4.85 -8.03 -24.79
C ARG A 95 -4.89 -8.72 -26.15
N VAL A 96 -4.09 -8.21 -27.06
CA VAL A 96 -4.05 -8.59 -28.48
C VAL A 96 -2.60 -8.88 -28.89
N GLY A 97 -2.39 -9.97 -29.64
CA GLY A 97 -1.08 -10.54 -29.91
C GLY A 97 -0.94 -11.90 -29.25
N SER A 98 0.12 -12.11 -28.48
CA SER A 98 0.32 -13.30 -27.66
C SER A 98 0.98 -12.94 -26.33
N PRO A 99 1.00 -13.82 -25.31
CA PRO A 99 1.69 -13.57 -24.06
C PRO A 99 3.17 -13.16 -24.22
N GLU A 100 3.82 -13.61 -25.30
CA GLU A 100 5.22 -13.30 -25.60
C GLU A 100 5.44 -11.89 -26.16
N LEU A 101 4.43 -11.31 -26.82
CA LEU A 101 4.46 -9.96 -27.37
C LEU A 101 3.04 -9.46 -27.62
N ASP A 102 2.62 -8.44 -26.89
CA ASP A 102 1.27 -7.88 -27.02
C ASP A 102 1.23 -6.35 -27.01
N ASN A 103 0.02 -5.79 -26.99
CA ASN A 103 -0.20 -4.35 -26.97
C ASN A 103 0.38 -3.62 -25.73
N TYR A 104 0.69 -4.33 -24.64
CA TYR A 104 1.31 -3.78 -23.45
C TYR A 104 2.85 -3.77 -23.52
N HIS A 105 3.47 -4.28 -24.59
CA HIS A 105 4.92 -4.14 -24.78
C HIS A 105 5.34 -2.66 -24.66
N LEU A 106 6.35 -2.41 -23.85
CA LEU A 106 6.91 -1.07 -23.68
C LEU A 106 7.75 -0.72 -24.91
N LEU A 107 7.50 0.47 -25.47
CA LEU A 107 8.39 1.11 -26.43
C LEU A 107 8.97 2.36 -25.76
N ASP A 108 10.11 2.85 -26.25
CA ASP A 108 10.77 4.00 -25.65
C ASP A 108 9.85 5.22 -25.57
N GLY A 109 9.71 5.79 -24.36
CA GLY A 109 8.89 6.97 -24.10
C GLY A 109 7.39 6.72 -23.95
N ASP A 110 6.92 5.47 -24.11
CA ASP A 110 5.51 5.14 -23.95
C ASP A 110 5.08 4.98 -22.49
N ARG A 111 3.80 5.27 -22.24
CA ARG A 111 3.08 4.85 -21.04
C ARG A 111 1.79 4.17 -21.47
N PRO A 112 1.79 2.83 -21.66
CA PRO A 112 0.61 2.12 -22.13
C PRO A 112 -0.57 2.34 -21.18
N ARG A 113 -1.70 2.79 -21.74
CA ARG A 113 -2.99 2.96 -21.05
C ARG A 113 -4.10 2.59 -22.02
N PHE A 114 -4.70 1.43 -21.81
CA PHE A 114 -5.69 0.80 -22.68
C PHE A 114 -6.93 0.32 -21.91
N ALA A 115 -6.89 0.33 -20.58
CA ALA A 115 -8.04 0.08 -19.74
C ALA A 115 -9.15 1.11 -20.05
N ALA A 116 -10.32 0.60 -20.43
CA ALA A 116 -11.52 1.39 -20.61
C ALA A 116 -12.30 1.39 -19.29
N ALA A 117 -12.63 2.57 -18.78
CA ALA A 117 -13.34 2.75 -17.52
C ALA A 117 -14.72 3.40 -17.75
N ALA A 118 -15.76 2.87 -17.10
CA ALA A 118 -17.10 3.46 -17.12
C ALA A 118 -17.87 3.27 -15.81
N ASN A 119 -18.88 4.10 -15.60
CA ASN A 119 -19.82 3.91 -14.50
C ASN A 119 -20.82 2.81 -14.86
N LEU A 120 -21.05 1.88 -13.93
CA LEU A 120 -22.17 0.93 -14.00
C LEU A 120 -23.34 1.40 -13.15
N PRO A 121 -24.58 0.98 -13.50
CA PRO A 121 -25.71 1.14 -12.60
C PRO A 121 -25.47 0.35 -11.30
N ILE A 122 -25.87 0.94 -10.17
CA ILE A 122 -25.85 0.28 -8.86
C ILE A 122 -26.92 -0.82 -8.73
N GLU A 123 -27.91 -0.83 -9.63
CA GLU A 123 -28.91 -1.89 -9.75
C GLU A 123 -28.41 -3.01 -10.66
N ASP A 124 -28.67 -4.25 -10.27
CA ASP A 124 -28.29 -5.45 -11.02
C ASP A 124 -29.26 -5.73 -12.19
N ARG A 125 -29.42 -4.76 -13.10
CA ARG A 125 -30.23 -4.88 -14.32
C ARG A 125 -29.35 -5.46 -15.45
N PRO A 126 -29.53 -6.73 -15.88
CA PRO A 126 -28.59 -7.40 -16.76
C PRO A 126 -28.36 -6.66 -18.09
N ASP A 127 -29.42 -6.20 -18.75
CA ASP A 127 -29.32 -5.54 -20.06
C ASP A 127 -28.54 -4.22 -20.01
N ALA A 128 -28.69 -3.46 -18.91
CA ALA A 128 -28.01 -2.18 -18.74
C ALA A 128 -26.50 -2.38 -18.52
N ILE A 129 -26.14 -3.35 -17.66
CA ILE A 129 -24.74 -3.72 -17.40
C ILE A 129 -24.10 -4.31 -18.66
N ALA A 130 -24.77 -5.25 -19.32
CA ALA A 130 -24.27 -5.90 -20.52
C ALA A 130 -24.02 -4.91 -21.66
N ARG A 131 -24.91 -3.92 -21.86
CA ARG A 131 -24.73 -2.87 -22.87
C ARG A 131 -23.47 -2.03 -22.63
N ILE A 132 -23.15 -1.71 -21.37
CA ILE A 132 -21.94 -0.94 -21.03
C ILE A 132 -20.70 -1.81 -21.24
N ALA A 133 -20.70 -3.03 -20.71
CA ALA A 133 -19.58 -3.96 -20.87
C ALA A 133 -19.28 -4.27 -22.34
N TRP A 134 -20.30 -4.50 -23.17
CA TRP A 134 -20.19 -4.63 -24.63
C TRP A 134 -19.45 -3.43 -25.26
N HIS A 135 -19.93 -2.23 -24.99
CA HIS A 135 -19.42 -1.02 -25.62
C HIS A 135 -17.99 -0.68 -25.16
N GLU A 136 -17.69 -0.87 -23.87
CA GLU A 136 -16.32 -0.72 -23.36
C GLU A 136 -15.36 -1.78 -23.89
N THR A 137 -15.84 -3.01 -24.11
CA THR A 137 -15.01 -4.07 -24.68
C THR A 137 -14.61 -3.76 -26.12
N ASP A 138 -15.55 -3.26 -26.94
CA ASP A 138 -15.24 -2.80 -28.30
C ASP A 138 -14.22 -1.65 -28.28
N ARG A 139 -14.40 -0.65 -27.41
CA ARG A 139 -13.43 0.45 -27.25
C ARG A 139 -12.05 -0.03 -26.82
N ALA A 140 -11.96 -0.86 -25.79
CA ALA A 140 -10.71 -1.41 -25.28
C ALA A 140 -10.01 -2.26 -26.36
N TRP A 141 -10.76 -3.08 -27.10
CA TRP A 141 -10.20 -3.87 -28.19
C TRP A 141 -9.64 -2.99 -29.31
N ARG A 142 -10.37 -1.95 -29.76
CA ARG A 142 -9.86 -1.04 -30.81
C ARG A 142 -8.55 -0.37 -30.41
N ALA A 143 -8.46 0.10 -29.16
CA ALA A 143 -7.24 0.69 -28.63
C ALA A 143 -6.09 -0.33 -28.58
N ALA A 144 -6.36 -1.54 -28.07
CA ALA A 144 -5.39 -2.63 -27.99
C ALA A 144 -4.90 -3.08 -29.37
N ALA A 145 -5.81 -3.26 -30.34
CA ALA A 145 -5.50 -3.65 -31.70
C ALA A 145 -4.63 -2.60 -32.41
N GLN A 146 -5.03 -1.32 -32.37
CA GLN A 146 -4.24 -0.24 -32.95
C GLN A 146 -2.84 -0.16 -32.32
N ARG A 147 -2.76 -0.36 -31.00
CA ARG A 147 -1.48 -0.39 -30.30
C ARG A 147 -0.63 -1.58 -30.72
N TYR A 148 -1.19 -2.79 -30.75
CA TYR A 148 -0.45 -3.99 -31.12
C TYR A 148 0.16 -3.87 -32.51
N LEU A 149 -0.57 -3.31 -33.49
CA LEU A 149 -0.03 -3.07 -34.83
C LEU A 149 1.19 -2.14 -34.81
N ARG A 150 1.17 -1.08 -33.98
CA ARG A 150 2.35 -0.21 -33.77
C ARG A 150 3.52 -0.95 -33.11
N VAL A 151 3.25 -1.76 -32.08
CA VAL A 151 4.28 -2.58 -31.41
C VAL A 151 4.90 -3.56 -32.40
N ALA A 152 4.08 -4.38 -33.08
CA ALA A 152 4.53 -5.42 -33.98
C ALA A 152 5.33 -4.89 -35.18
N SER A 153 5.07 -3.65 -35.61
CA SER A 153 5.82 -2.96 -36.67
C SER A 153 7.03 -2.18 -36.18
N SER A 154 7.20 -2.00 -34.87
CA SER A 154 8.30 -1.22 -34.30
C SER A 154 9.66 -1.90 -34.52
N PRO A 155 10.68 -1.18 -35.00
CA PRO A 155 12.04 -1.71 -35.07
C PRO A 155 12.59 -2.15 -33.70
N GLN A 156 12.18 -1.50 -32.60
CA GLN A 156 12.63 -1.81 -31.23
C GLN A 156 12.30 -3.26 -30.83
N VAL A 157 11.17 -3.79 -31.31
CA VAL A 157 10.73 -5.16 -31.03
C VAL A 157 11.64 -6.20 -31.69
N LYS A 158 12.37 -5.86 -32.76
CA LYS A 158 13.28 -6.80 -33.43
C LYS A 158 14.50 -7.15 -32.57
N THR A 159 14.94 -6.20 -31.75
CA THR A 159 16.08 -6.33 -30.83
C THR A 159 15.67 -6.69 -29.41
N ARG A 160 14.37 -6.96 -29.16
CA ARG A 160 13.86 -7.28 -27.83
C ARG A 160 14.47 -8.56 -27.27
N ASP A 161 14.55 -8.64 -25.96
CA ASP A 161 14.81 -9.89 -25.27
C ASP A 161 13.58 -10.81 -25.37
N LYS A 162 13.70 -11.86 -26.19
CA LYS A 162 12.63 -12.85 -26.40
C LYS A 162 12.42 -13.78 -25.19
N SER A 163 13.33 -13.76 -24.21
CA SER A 163 13.19 -14.53 -22.97
C SER A 163 12.23 -13.88 -21.97
N LEU A 164 11.83 -12.62 -22.20
CA LEU A 164 10.90 -11.87 -21.36
C LEU A 164 9.54 -11.69 -22.06
N PRO A 165 8.53 -12.52 -21.70
CA PRO A 165 7.17 -12.32 -22.21
C PRO A 165 6.53 -11.05 -21.61
N ASP A 166 5.49 -10.54 -22.27
CA ASP A 166 4.74 -9.37 -21.84
C ASP A 166 3.68 -9.71 -20.78
N PHE A 167 3.23 -10.97 -20.73
CA PHE A 167 2.19 -11.40 -19.81
C PHE A 167 2.40 -12.85 -19.34
N SER A 168 2.23 -13.11 -18.04
CA SER A 168 2.19 -14.47 -17.48
C SER A 168 0.78 -15.05 -17.54
N THR A 169 0.69 -16.38 -17.57
CA THR A 169 -0.58 -17.11 -17.34
C THR A 169 -0.64 -17.56 -15.89
N GLU A 170 -1.79 -17.37 -15.24
CA GLU A 170 -1.98 -17.73 -13.84
C GLU A 170 -3.07 -18.78 -13.68
N LYS A 171 -3.06 -19.51 -12.56
CA LYS A 171 -4.10 -20.50 -12.27
C LYS A 171 -5.44 -19.78 -12.04
N PRO A 172 -6.53 -20.17 -12.72
CA PRO A 172 -7.84 -19.58 -12.50
C PRO A 172 -8.32 -19.82 -11.06
N VAL A 173 -8.98 -18.82 -10.49
CA VAL A 173 -9.58 -18.90 -9.15
C VAL A 173 -11.06 -18.54 -9.21
N ALA A 174 -11.92 -19.35 -8.58
CA ALA A 174 -13.33 -19.06 -8.41
C ALA A 174 -13.64 -18.92 -6.91
N GLU A 175 -13.89 -17.70 -6.44
CA GLU A 175 -14.17 -17.44 -5.01
C GLU A 175 -15.10 -16.24 -4.83
N THR A 176 -16.18 -16.43 -4.08
CA THR A 176 -17.11 -15.35 -3.70
C THR A 176 -17.10 -15.18 -2.19
N GLN A 177 -16.66 -14.00 -1.74
CA GLN A 177 -16.72 -13.57 -0.35
C GLN A 177 -17.94 -12.68 -0.15
N THR A 178 -18.56 -12.79 1.04
CA THR A 178 -19.58 -11.84 1.49
C THR A 178 -18.89 -10.70 2.23
N ILE A 179 -19.04 -9.47 1.74
CA ILE A 179 -18.46 -8.29 2.37
C ILE A 179 -19.50 -7.75 3.37
N PRO A 180 -19.20 -7.68 4.68
CA PRO A 180 -20.14 -7.17 5.67
C PRO A 180 -20.60 -5.74 5.32
N ARG A 181 -21.88 -5.45 5.59
CA ARG A 181 -22.43 -4.09 5.54
C ARG A 181 -22.70 -3.64 6.97
N TYR A 182 -21.82 -2.79 7.48
CA TYR A 182 -21.97 -2.25 8.83
C TYR A 182 -23.05 -1.16 8.87
N ARG A 183 -23.72 -1.03 10.00
CA ARG A 183 -24.58 0.12 10.27
C ARG A 183 -23.69 1.32 10.57
N PHE A 184 -23.68 2.29 9.67
CA PHE A 184 -23.02 3.57 9.87
C PHE A 184 -23.94 4.68 9.37
N ALA A 185 -24.14 5.71 10.18
CA ALA A 185 -24.85 6.91 9.80
C ALA A 185 -24.01 8.12 10.20
N ALA A 186 -23.54 8.87 9.22
CA ALA A 186 -22.66 10.01 9.46
C ALA A 186 -23.31 11.09 10.37
N ASP A 187 -24.64 11.24 10.30
CA ASP A 187 -25.39 12.21 11.11
C ASP A 187 -25.34 11.92 12.62
N ASP A 188 -25.28 10.64 13.00
CA ASP A 188 -25.21 10.22 14.41
C ASP A 188 -23.91 10.72 15.08
N TRP A 189 -22.89 11.03 14.27
CA TRP A 189 -21.61 11.55 14.74
C TRP A 189 -21.57 13.07 14.87
N ALA A 190 -22.54 13.81 14.35
CA ALA A 190 -22.50 15.27 14.31
C ALA A 190 -22.32 15.92 15.70
N PRO A 191 -23.04 15.52 16.76
CA PRO A 191 -22.82 16.08 18.11
C PRO A 191 -21.40 15.83 18.63
N ARG A 192 -20.86 14.62 18.40
CA ARG A 192 -19.52 14.22 18.82
C ARG A 192 -18.45 15.03 18.09
N LEU A 193 -18.56 15.14 16.77
CA LEU A 193 -17.63 15.89 15.92
C LEU A 193 -17.61 17.38 16.23
N ARG A 194 -18.76 18.01 16.49
CA ARG A 194 -18.81 19.40 16.97
C ARG A 194 -18.04 19.54 18.29
N LYS A 195 -18.35 18.72 19.29
CA LYS A 195 -17.67 18.75 20.60
C LYS A 195 -16.14 18.56 20.46
N LEU A 196 -15.71 17.57 19.69
CA LEU A 196 -14.30 17.21 19.54
C LEU A 196 -13.52 18.29 18.76
N SER A 197 -14.06 18.75 17.64
CA SER A 197 -13.42 19.79 16.82
C SER A 197 -13.35 21.16 17.52
N ALA A 198 -14.28 21.46 18.43
CA ALA A 198 -14.24 22.67 19.25
C ALA A 198 -12.99 22.72 20.16
N GLY A 199 -12.38 21.57 20.48
CA GLY A 199 -11.13 21.49 21.25
C GLY A 199 -9.97 22.28 20.63
N PHE A 200 -9.95 22.41 19.29
CA PHE A 200 -8.94 23.20 18.60
C PHE A 200 -9.00 24.71 18.88
N SER A 201 -10.11 25.22 19.41
CA SER A 201 -10.23 26.62 19.84
C SER A 201 -9.29 26.97 21.00
N ASN A 202 -8.79 25.97 21.74
CA ASN A 202 -7.85 26.17 22.85
C ASN A 202 -6.42 26.48 22.39
N PHE A 203 -6.11 26.31 21.10
CA PHE A 203 -4.75 26.46 20.57
C PHE A 203 -4.66 27.71 19.69
N SER A 204 -4.02 28.75 20.24
CA SER A 204 -3.65 29.96 19.49
C SER A 204 -2.58 29.63 18.44
N GLY A 205 -2.71 30.15 17.23
CA GLY A 205 -1.75 29.93 16.13
C GLY A 205 -2.14 28.86 15.12
N ILE A 206 -3.14 28.02 15.43
CA ILE A 206 -3.75 27.11 14.45
C ILE A 206 -4.56 27.93 13.44
N LEU A 207 -4.30 27.70 12.15
CA LEU A 207 -4.95 28.38 11.04
C LEU A 207 -6.15 27.59 10.51
N SER A 208 -5.98 26.28 10.36
CA SER A 208 -7.09 25.38 10.03
C SER A 208 -7.02 24.12 10.87
N SER A 209 -8.18 23.52 11.10
CA SER A 209 -8.30 22.27 11.82
C SER A 209 -9.48 21.47 11.30
N GLU A 210 -9.42 20.15 11.40
CA GLU A 210 -10.50 19.27 11.01
C GLU A 210 -10.50 18.04 11.92
N VAL A 211 -11.70 17.63 12.33
CA VAL A 211 -11.97 16.26 12.79
C VAL A 211 -12.97 15.69 11.82
N SER A 212 -12.68 14.53 11.24
CA SER A 212 -13.58 13.84 10.32
C SER A 212 -13.77 12.38 10.72
N VAL A 213 -14.96 11.85 10.42
CA VAL A 213 -15.25 10.42 10.44
C VAL A 213 -15.72 10.01 9.05
N SER A 214 -15.26 8.85 8.60
CA SER A 214 -15.69 8.27 7.32
C SER A 214 -15.82 6.77 7.45
N TRP A 215 -16.80 6.22 6.74
CA TRP A 215 -16.97 4.80 6.51
C TRP A 215 -17.04 4.55 5.01
N ARG A 216 -16.43 3.46 4.58
CA ARG A 216 -16.37 3.01 3.20
C ARG A 216 -16.48 1.50 3.17
N ARG A 217 -17.35 0.96 2.33
CA ARG A 217 -17.42 -0.45 1.98
C ARG A 217 -17.01 -0.60 0.53
N GLU A 218 -16.01 -1.44 0.29
CA GLU A 218 -15.49 -1.75 -1.03
C GLU A 218 -15.86 -3.19 -1.39
N ILE A 219 -16.47 -3.38 -2.55
CA ILE A 219 -16.67 -4.69 -3.16
C ILE A 219 -15.96 -4.69 -4.51
N ARG A 220 -15.05 -5.64 -4.70
CA ARG A 220 -14.30 -5.87 -5.92
C ARG A 220 -14.79 -7.15 -6.56
N THR A 221 -15.31 -7.02 -7.77
CA THR A 221 -15.66 -8.14 -8.63
C THR A 221 -14.63 -8.20 -9.75
N PHE A 222 -14.03 -9.35 -10.01
CA PHE A 222 -13.08 -9.51 -11.12
C PHE A 222 -13.30 -10.84 -11.81
N LEU A 223 -13.27 -10.84 -13.14
CA LEU A 223 -13.30 -12.04 -13.94
C LEU A 223 -12.44 -11.90 -15.19
N ASN A 224 -11.96 -13.02 -15.72
CA ASN A 224 -11.17 -13.03 -16.95
C ASN A 224 -11.46 -14.24 -17.83
N SER A 225 -10.97 -14.18 -19.07
CA SER A 225 -11.12 -15.22 -20.09
C SER A 225 -10.35 -16.52 -19.81
N GLU A 226 -9.50 -16.54 -18.78
CA GLU A 226 -8.81 -17.74 -18.33
C GLU A 226 -9.65 -18.54 -17.31
N GLY A 227 -10.75 -17.96 -16.82
CA GLY A 227 -11.71 -18.61 -15.94
C GLY A 227 -11.69 -18.11 -14.50
N THR A 228 -10.87 -17.11 -14.15
CA THR A 228 -10.95 -16.48 -12.83
C THR A 228 -12.30 -15.77 -12.68
N ARG A 229 -12.94 -15.96 -11.52
CA ARG A 229 -14.22 -15.36 -11.12
C ARG A 229 -14.19 -15.09 -9.63
N ILE A 230 -13.94 -13.85 -9.24
CA ILE A 230 -13.79 -13.49 -7.84
C ILE A 230 -14.70 -12.34 -7.43
N GLN A 231 -15.24 -12.43 -6.23
CA GLN A 231 -15.81 -11.30 -5.50
C GLN A 231 -15.19 -11.26 -4.11
N HIS A 232 -14.58 -10.13 -3.77
CA HIS A 232 -13.97 -9.91 -2.47
C HIS A 232 -14.04 -8.44 -2.10
N GLY A 233 -13.58 -8.07 -0.91
CA GLY A 233 -13.60 -6.67 -0.51
C GLY A 233 -13.43 -6.51 0.98
N ARG A 234 -13.74 -5.32 1.46
CA ARG A 234 -13.52 -4.91 2.85
C ARG A 234 -14.36 -3.72 3.21
N SER A 235 -14.44 -3.46 4.51
CA SER A 235 -14.90 -2.17 5.02
C SER A 235 -13.73 -1.44 5.63
N PHE A 236 -13.80 -0.13 5.60
CA PHE A 236 -12.81 0.76 6.16
C PHE A 236 -13.53 1.92 6.83
N CYS A 237 -13.18 2.19 8.08
CA CYS A 237 -13.69 3.28 8.86
C CYS A 237 -12.49 4.04 9.43
N ARG A 238 -12.55 5.38 9.33
CA ARG A 238 -11.44 6.24 9.75
C ARG A 238 -11.94 7.45 10.47
N ILE A 239 -11.31 7.75 11.60
CA ILE A 239 -11.29 9.09 12.17
C ILE A 239 -9.97 9.74 11.80
N SER A 240 -10.03 10.92 11.19
CA SER A 240 -8.85 11.73 10.89
C SER A 240 -8.94 13.03 11.67
N ILE A 241 -7.84 13.39 12.34
CA ILE A 241 -7.67 14.62 13.09
C ILE A 241 -6.49 15.34 12.47
N SER A 242 -6.66 16.56 12.01
CA SER A 242 -5.56 17.34 11.45
C SER A 242 -5.67 18.80 11.83
N ALA A 243 -4.52 19.46 11.91
CA ALA A 243 -4.43 20.89 12.05
C ALA A 243 -3.21 21.41 11.29
N SER A 244 -3.32 22.64 10.78
CA SER A 244 -2.20 23.35 10.16
C SER A 244 -2.00 24.73 10.77
N ALA A 245 -0.74 25.16 10.70
CA ALA A 245 -0.30 26.46 11.14
C ALA A 245 0.82 26.95 10.21
N LYS A 246 1.17 28.22 10.35
CA LYS A 246 2.26 28.84 9.61
C LYS A 246 3.16 29.59 10.58
N THR A 247 4.46 29.35 10.49
CA THR A 247 5.46 30.03 11.32
C THR A 247 5.70 31.45 10.82
N TYR A 248 6.32 32.30 11.64
CA TYR A 248 6.65 33.69 11.26
C TYR A 248 7.70 33.79 10.14
N ASP A 249 8.52 32.77 9.93
CA ASP A 249 9.43 32.65 8.78
C ASP A 249 8.77 31.96 7.57
N GLY A 250 7.43 31.81 7.60
CA GLY A 250 6.60 31.41 6.47
C GLY A 250 6.40 29.91 6.28
N GLN A 251 7.10 29.05 7.02
CA GLN A 251 6.98 27.60 6.89
C GLN A 251 5.57 27.08 7.26
N ASP A 252 5.00 26.27 6.36
CA ASP A 252 3.78 25.50 6.62
C ASP A 252 4.07 24.34 7.56
N LEU A 253 3.28 24.27 8.63
CA LEU A 253 3.30 23.19 9.61
C LEU A 253 1.95 22.48 9.58
N SER A 254 2.00 21.16 9.69
CA SER A 254 0.81 20.36 9.93
C SER A 254 1.12 19.23 10.89
N THR A 255 0.12 18.83 11.66
CA THR A 255 0.16 17.62 12.48
C THR A 255 -1.16 16.90 12.29
N SER A 256 -1.13 15.58 12.42
CA SER A 256 -2.31 14.76 12.25
C SER A 256 -2.23 13.51 13.09
N GLU A 257 -3.39 13.02 13.49
CA GLU A 257 -3.56 11.70 14.07
C GLU A 257 -4.74 11.00 13.38
N SER A 258 -4.69 9.69 13.26
CA SER A 258 -5.81 8.93 12.72
C SER A 258 -6.01 7.59 13.42
N PHE A 259 -7.25 7.13 13.37
CA PHE A 259 -7.66 5.84 13.88
C PHE A 259 -8.37 5.10 12.76
N GLU A 260 -7.92 3.89 12.47
CA GLU A 260 -8.48 3.03 11.43
C GLU A 260 -9.07 1.75 12.00
N THR A 261 -10.24 1.37 11.50
CA THR A 261 -10.81 0.04 11.73
C THR A 261 -11.75 -0.38 10.62
N GLU A 262 -11.95 -1.68 10.40
CA GLU A 262 -12.97 -2.19 9.47
C GLU A 262 -14.39 -2.12 10.04
N ASP A 263 -14.54 -2.22 11.36
CA ASP A 263 -15.82 -2.21 12.05
C ASP A 263 -16.01 -0.88 12.78
N PRO A 264 -16.95 -0.02 12.37
CA PRO A 264 -17.23 1.25 13.04
C PRO A 264 -17.48 1.13 14.56
N ALA A 265 -17.92 -0.03 15.06
CA ALA A 265 -18.11 -0.26 16.49
C ALA A 265 -16.79 -0.29 17.29
N ARG A 266 -15.66 -0.55 16.62
CA ARG A 266 -14.30 -0.52 17.22
C ARG A 266 -13.65 0.87 17.18
N LEU A 267 -14.32 1.89 16.63
CA LEU A 267 -13.79 3.25 16.68
C LEU A 267 -13.60 3.71 18.13
N PRO A 268 -12.56 4.52 18.39
CA PRO A 268 -12.24 4.97 19.75
C PRO A 268 -13.37 5.79 20.38
N LYS A 269 -13.36 5.80 21.71
CA LYS A 269 -14.25 6.61 22.53
C LYS A 269 -13.82 8.09 22.51
N ASP A 270 -14.73 8.96 22.93
CA ASP A 270 -14.55 10.42 22.88
C ASP A 270 -13.34 10.92 23.66
N ASP A 271 -12.99 10.29 24.79
CA ASP A 271 -11.83 10.62 25.60
C ASP A 271 -10.51 10.39 24.86
N VAL A 272 -10.40 9.26 24.15
CA VAL A 272 -9.24 8.93 23.31
C VAL A 272 -9.13 9.91 22.14
N ILE A 273 -10.25 10.21 21.46
CA ILE A 273 -10.26 11.16 20.34
C ILE A 273 -9.93 12.58 20.82
N ALA A 274 -10.47 13.00 21.96
CA ALA A 274 -10.18 14.31 22.56
C ALA A 274 -8.71 14.42 22.97
N ALA A 275 -8.12 13.36 23.52
CA ALA A 275 -6.69 13.32 23.82
C ALA A 275 -5.84 13.48 22.54
N ALA A 276 -6.24 12.84 21.44
CA ALA A 276 -5.58 13.00 20.16
C ALA A 276 -5.74 14.42 19.57
N VAL A 277 -6.92 15.05 19.66
CA VAL A 277 -7.13 16.47 19.29
C VAL A 277 -6.21 17.38 20.10
N ASN A 278 -6.12 17.17 21.41
CA ASN A 278 -5.23 17.93 22.28
C ASN A 278 -3.76 17.72 21.92
N LYS A 279 -3.35 16.49 21.62
CA LYS A 279 -1.98 16.16 21.19
C LYS A 279 -1.63 16.88 19.88
N VAL A 280 -2.48 16.76 18.85
CA VAL A 280 -2.30 17.43 17.56
C VAL A 280 -2.16 18.95 17.75
N GLY A 281 -3.08 19.58 18.50
CA GLY A 281 -3.00 21.01 18.76
C GLY A 281 -1.76 21.42 19.55
N ALA A 282 -1.39 20.67 20.60
CA ALA A 282 -0.24 20.97 21.43
C ALA A 282 1.08 20.79 20.68
N ASP A 283 1.22 19.72 19.89
CA ASP A 283 2.41 19.46 19.09
C ASP A 283 2.60 20.54 18.03
N LEU A 284 1.53 20.98 17.37
CA LEU A 284 1.58 22.07 16.41
C LEU A 284 2.01 23.40 17.05
N VAL A 285 1.50 23.72 18.24
CA VAL A 285 1.91 24.92 19.00
C VAL A 285 3.37 24.85 19.44
N LYS A 286 3.87 23.66 19.82
CA LYS A 286 5.30 23.46 20.11
C LYS A 286 6.15 23.65 18.86
N LEU A 287 5.74 23.09 17.72
CA LEU A 287 6.43 23.23 16.44
C LEU A 287 6.49 24.69 15.97
N LEU A 288 5.44 25.49 16.21
CA LEU A 288 5.46 26.93 15.92
C LEU A 288 6.60 27.69 16.62
N ARG A 289 7.06 27.18 17.78
CA ARG A 289 8.15 27.75 18.58
C ARG A 289 9.49 27.06 18.35
N ALA A 290 9.49 25.92 17.68
CA ALA A 290 10.69 25.13 17.42
C ALA A 290 11.61 25.86 16.44
N GLN A 291 12.92 25.70 16.64
CA GLN A 291 13.90 26.23 15.73
C GLN A 291 13.98 25.36 14.46
N PRO A 292 14.21 25.97 13.28
CA PRO A 292 14.57 25.20 12.09
C PRO A 292 15.80 24.35 12.36
N ALA A 293 15.81 23.12 11.86
CA ALA A 293 17.00 22.29 11.85
C ALA A 293 18.02 22.85 10.86
N ASP A 294 19.30 22.77 11.22
CA ASP A 294 20.40 22.95 10.28
C ASP A 294 20.60 21.65 9.49
N PRO A 295 21.15 21.73 8.26
CA PRO A 295 21.65 20.54 7.58
C PRO A 295 22.61 19.80 8.51
N TYR A 296 22.37 18.51 8.69
CA TYR A 296 23.07 17.72 9.71
C TYR A 296 23.28 16.30 9.20
N VAL A 297 24.46 15.77 9.54
CA VAL A 297 24.84 14.38 9.29
C VAL A 297 25.31 13.77 10.59
N GLY A 298 24.67 12.69 11.03
CA GLY A 298 25.09 11.98 12.24
C GLY A 298 24.07 10.95 12.75
N PRO A 299 24.28 10.43 13.97
CA PRO A 299 23.51 9.32 14.51
C PRO A 299 22.06 9.68 14.74
N ALA A 300 21.17 8.72 14.52
CA ALA A 300 19.75 8.93 14.75
C ALA A 300 18.99 7.67 15.16
N ILE A 301 17.90 7.88 15.90
CA ILE A 301 16.82 6.91 16.04
C ILE A 301 15.65 7.32 15.15
N LEU A 302 15.16 6.37 14.37
CA LEU A 302 13.88 6.48 13.66
C LEU A 302 12.87 5.67 14.46
N SER A 303 11.75 6.28 14.89
CA SER A 303 10.63 5.54 15.52
C SER A 303 10.13 4.42 14.61
N GLY A 304 9.37 3.45 15.12
CA GLY A 304 8.88 2.35 14.28
C GLY A 304 8.05 2.84 13.08
N ARG A 305 7.27 3.92 13.26
CA ARG A 305 6.53 4.58 12.17
C ARG A 305 7.47 5.22 11.15
N ALA A 306 8.46 5.99 11.60
CA ALA A 306 9.44 6.63 10.72
C ALA A 306 10.31 5.61 9.98
N ALA A 307 10.72 4.55 10.67
CA ALA A 307 11.45 3.42 10.12
C ALA A 307 10.63 2.66 9.07
N GLY A 308 9.33 2.43 9.31
CA GLY A 308 8.44 1.81 8.34
C GLY A 308 8.36 2.60 7.03
N VAL A 309 8.18 3.92 7.11
CA VAL A 309 8.20 4.79 5.92
C VAL A 309 9.59 4.83 5.28
N PHE A 310 10.66 4.87 6.07
CA PHE A 310 12.03 4.80 5.57
C PHE A 310 12.29 3.54 4.74
N PHE A 311 11.90 2.35 5.24
CA PHE A 311 11.95 1.11 4.47
C PHE A 311 11.03 1.15 3.26
N HIS A 312 9.84 1.72 3.41
CA HIS A 312 8.89 1.91 2.31
C HIS A 312 9.54 2.70 1.19
N GLU A 313 10.20 3.83 1.44
CA GLU A 313 10.80 4.67 0.38
C GLU A 313 12.12 4.14 -0.17
N ILE A 314 12.94 3.49 0.67
CA ILE A 314 14.26 3.01 0.25
C ILE A 314 14.14 1.80 -0.67
N PHE A 315 13.41 0.77 -0.25
CA PHE A 315 13.05 -0.32 -1.15
C PHE A 315 12.09 0.21 -2.21
N GLY A 316 11.04 0.90 -1.78
CA GLY A 316 10.12 1.65 -2.60
C GLY A 316 9.63 0.91 -3.81
N HIS A 317 9.41 1.73 -4.81
CA HIS A 317 9.13 1.32 -6.17
C HIS A 317 10.27 0.53 -6.83
N ARG A 318 11.48 0.50 -6.25
CA ARG A 318 12.66 -0.18 -6.84
C ARG A 318 12.61 -1.69 -6.74
N ILE A 319 11.74 -2.24 -5.90
CA ILE A 319 11.51 -3.69 -5.80
C ILE A 319 10.25 -4.16 -6.53
N GLU A 320 9.57 -3.24 -7.21
CA GLU A 320 8.41 -3.53 -8.05
C GLU A 320 8.91 -4.04 -9.42
N GLY A 321 8.48 -5.25 -9.81
CA GLY A 321 9.07 -6.08 -10.85
C GLY A 321 9.02 -5.47 -12.25
N HIS A 322 7.94 -4.74 -12.55
CA HIS A 322 7.79 -4.04 -13.83
C HIS A 322 8.86 -2.96 -14.05
N ARG A 323 9.45 -2.40 -13.00
CA ARG A 323 10.58 -1.45 -13.13
C ARG A 323 11.92 -2.13 -13.42
N GLN A 324 12.03 -3.43 -13.19
CA GLN A 324 13.26 -4.17 -13.48
C GLN A 324 13.44 -4.41 -14.98
N ARG A 325 12.38 -4.28 -15.77
CA ARG A 325 12.39 -4.36 -17.24
C ARG A 325 12.42 -3.00 -17.95
N ASP A 326 12.06 -1.92 -17.25
CA ASP A 326 11.98 -0.58 -17.84
C ASP A 326 13.38 0.04 -17.90
N GLU A 327 13.88 0.30 -19.10
CA GLU A 327 15.20 0.90 -19.29
C GLU A 327 15.27 2.35 -18.81
N THR A 328 14.13 3.03 -18.68
CA THR A 328 14.08 4.38 -18.10
C THR A 328 14.18 4.38 -16.58
N GLU A 329 14.11 3.21 -15.95
CA GLU A 329 14.26 3.02 -14.51
C GLU A 329 15.72 2.69 -14.13
N GLY A 330 16.10 3.08 -12.91
CA GLY A 330 17.47 2.94 -12.41
C GLY A 330 17.88 1.52 -12.08
N GLN A 331 16.92 0.58 -11.99
CA GLN A 331 17.17 -0.86 -11.83
C GLN A 331 18.15 -1.20 -10.69
N THR A 332 18.08 -0.43 -9.60
CA THR A 332 19.05 -0.44 -8.49
C THR A 332 19.29 -1.83 -7.90
N PHE A 333 18.26 -2.69 -7.94
CA PHE A 333 18.30 -4.02 -7.35
C PHE A 333 18.32 -5.18 -8.36
N SER A 334 18.26 -4.93 -9.67
CA SER A 334 18.16 -6.00 -10.69
C SER A 334 19.26 -7.05 -10.56
N ASN A 335 20.48 -6.62 -10.23
CA ASN A 335 21.65 -7.50 -10.06
C ASN A 335 21.94 -7.88 -8.60
N SER A 336 20.98 -7.65 -7.69
CA SER A 336 21.14 -7.84 -6.24
C SER A 336 20.44 -9.08 -5.70
N ILE A 337 19.69 -9.82 -6.54
CA ILE A 337 19.14 -11.13 -6.16
C ILE A 337 20.27 -12.05 -5.69
N GLY A 338 20.08 -12.65 -4.52
CA GLY A 338 21.06 -13.52 -3.85
C GLY A 338 22.20 -12.77 -3.14
N LYS A 339 22.20 -11.43 -3.13
CA LYS A 339 23.24 -10.60 -2.49
C LYS A 339 22.72 -9.91 -1.24
N ALA A 340 23.66 -9.57 -0.35
CA ALA A 340 23.38 -8.75 0.82
C ALA A 340 23.02 -7.32 0.42
N VAL A 341 21.83 -6.88 0.81
CA VAL A 341 21.32 -5.52 0.63
C VAL A 341 20.97 -4.85 1.96
N LEU A 342 20.83 -5.64 3.03
CA LEU A 342 20.61 -5.21 4.41
C LEU A 342 21.64 -5.87 5.34
N PRO A 343 21.82 -5.34 6.57
CA PRO A 343 22.44 -6.09 7.65
C PRO A 343 21.82 -7.48 7.85
N ASP A 344 22.64 -8.45 8.22
CA ASP A 344 22.27 -9.87 8.35
C ASP A 344 21.18 -10.14 9.40
N PHE A 345 21.05 -9.28 10.40
CA PHE A 345 20.01 -9.37 11.42
C PHE A 345 18.64 -8.86 10.97
N LEU A 346 18.51 -8.33 9.73
CA LEU A 346 17.26 -7.79 9.21
C LEU A 346 16.68 -8.64 8.09
N SER A 347 15.36 -8.82 8.13
CA SER A 347 14.55 -9.40 7.07
C SER A 347 13.40 -8.47 6.72
N VAL A 348 12.94 -8.54 5.46
CA VAL A 348 11.80 -7.76 4.98
C VAL A 348 10.82 -8.67 4.27
N VAL A 349 9.56 -8.56 4.69
CA VAL A 349 8.47 -9.41 4.22
C VAL A 349 7.34 -8.51 3.74
N PHE A 350 6.75 -8.88 2.61
CA PHE A 350 5.46 -8.33 2.20
C PHE A 350 4.37 -9.35 2.45
N ASP A 351 3.39 -9.02 3.29
CA ASP A 351 2.33 -9.96 3.68
C ASP A 351 0.92 -9.34 3.58
N PRO A 352 0.33 -9.32 2.38
CA PRO A 352 -1.03 -8.83 2.18
C PRO A 352 -2.10 -9.69 2.85
N THR A 353 -1.77 -10.88 3.37
CA THR A 353 -2.73 -11.77 4.04
C THR A 353 -2.98 -11.37 5.51
N ARG A 354 -2.08 -10.55 6.09
CA ARG A 354 -2.21 -10.03 7.45
C ARG A 354 -3.24 -8.91 7.51
N ARG A 355 -4.39 -9.18 8.13
CA ARG A 355 -5.46 -8.19 8.31
C ARG A 355 -5.20 -7.23 9.46
N THR A 356 -4.56 -7.69 10.53
CA THR A 356 -4.36 -6.91 11.76
C THR A 356 -2.97 -7.14 12.34
N LEU A 357 -2.51 -6.18 13.15
CA LEU A 357 -1.43 -6.35 14.10
C LEU A 357 -1.87 -5.79 15.45
N GLY A 358 -2.02 -6.66 16.45
CA GLY A 358 -2.68 -6.31 17.71
C GLY A 358 -4.14 -5.92 17.45
N ALA A 359 -4.54 -4.74 17.92
CA ALA A 359 -5.89 -4.20 17.74
C ALA A 359 -6.07 -3.34 16.46
N THR A 360 -4.99 -3.09 15.72
CA THR A 360 -4.99 -2.18 14.57
C THR A 360 -5.14 -2.97 13.28
N ASP A 361 -6.09 -2.55 12.44
CA ASP A 361 -6.29 -3.11 11.11
C ASP A 361 -5.24 -2.55 10.13
N LEU A 362 -4.71 -3.38 9.23
CA LEU A 362 -3.61 -3.01 8.33
C LEU A 362 -4.13 -2.61 6.94
N ASN A 363 -3.88 -1.38 6.50
CA ASN A 363 -4.46 -0.87 5.26
C ASN A 363 -4.03 -1.62 3.99
N GLY A 364 -2.87 -2.27 3.99
CA GLY A 364 -2.32 -2.96 2.82
C GLY A 364 -2.81 -4.38 2.60
N TRP A 365 -3.73 -4.90 3.43
CA TRP A 365 -4.25 -6.27 3.29
C TRP A 365 -5.25 -6.41 2.13
N TYR A 366 -5.25 -7.58 1.47
CA TYR A 366 -6.23 -7.99 0.46
C TYR A 366 -6.22 -9.52 0.26
N SER A 367 -7.33 -10.10 -0.22
CA SER A 367 -7.42 -11.55 -0.56
C SER A 367 -6.83 -11.87 -1.93
N PHE A 368 -7.06 -10.99 -2.90
CA PHE A 368 -6.62 -11.10 -4.30
C PHE A 368 -6.10 -9.73 -4.75
N ASP A 369 -5.11 -9.74 -5.64
CA ASP A 369 -4.66 -8.53 -6.30
C ASP A 369 -5.61 -8.13 -7.45
N ASP A 370 -5.32 -7.02 -8.13
CA ASP A 370 -6.17 -6.46 -9.18
C ASP A 370 -6.08 -7.19 -10.54
N GLU A 371 -5.32 -8.28 -10.61
CA GLU A 371 -5.26 -9.21 -11.75
C GLU A 371 -5.86 -10.59 -11.41
N GLY A 372 -6.44 -10.72 -10.22
CA GLY A 372 -7.09 -11.93 -9.74
C GLY A 372 -6.13 -12.99 -9.19
N VAL A 373 -4.90 -12.60 -8.83
CA VAL A 373 -3.90 -13.50 -8.24
C VAL A 373 -4.02 -13.48 -6.73
N ALA A 374 -4.07 -14.66 -6.11
CA ALA A 374 -4.21 -14.80 -4.66
C ALA A 374 -3.04 -14.15 -3.92
N ALA A 375 -3.38 -13.40 -2.88
CA ALA A 375 -2.42 -12.73 -2.02
C ALA A 375 -1.62 -13.76 -1.21
N ARG A 376 -0.31 -13.54 -1.05
CA ARG A 376 0.57 -14.46 -0.30
C ARG A 376 1.68 -13.72 0.42
N ARG A 377 2.13 -14.28 1.54
CA ARG A 377 3.36 -13.84 2.22
C ARG A 377 4.56 -14.04 1.30
N LEU A 378 5.36 -12.99 1.14
CA LEU A 378 6.56 -12.97 0.31
C LEU A 378 7.76 -12.51 1.15
N PRO A 379 8.70 -13.41 1.51
CA PRO A 379 9.99 -12.99 2.05
C PRO A 379 10.80 -12.33 0.93
N LEU A 380 10.90 -11.00 0.97
CA LEU A 380 11.62 -10.23 -0.02
C LEU A 380 13.12 -10.22 0.29
N VAL A 381 13.47 -10.01 1.56
CA VAL A 381 14.85 -10.06 2.08
C VAL A 381 14.88 -11.00 3.26
N GLU A 382 15.80 -11.96 3.25
CA GLU A 382 16.02 -12.92 4.33
C GLU A 382 17.45 -12.77 4.87
N ASN A 383 17.58 -12.41 6.14
CA ASN A 383 18.85 -12.23 6.84
C ASN A 383 19.85 -11.39 6.03
N GLY A 384 19.42 -10.21 5.59
CA GLY A 384 20.23 -9.33 4.76
C GLY A 384 20.15 -9.59 3.26
N ILE A 385 19.75 -10.78 2.80
CA ILE A 385 19.87 -11.23 1.40
C ILE A 385 18.58 -11.01 0.61
N LEU A 386 18.64 -10.26 -0.50
CA LEU A 386 17.50 -10.06 -1.40
C LEU A 386 17.14 -11.36 -2.15
N LYS A 387 15.89 -11.79 -2.10
CA LYS A 387 15.40 -13.05 -2.68
C LYS A 387 14.45 -12.89 -3.86
N ALA A 388 13.68 -11.80 -3.90
CA ALA A 388 12.60 -11.64 -4.85
C ALA A 388 12.30 -10.18 -5.20
N PHE A 389 11.39 -9.98 -6.15
CA PHE A 389 10.70 -8.72 -6.43
C PHE A 389 9.20 -8.88 -6.22
N LEU A 390 8.47 -7.77 -6.07
CA LEU A 390 7.00 -7.77 -6.12
C LEU A 390 6.58 -7.89 -7.59
N MET A 391 5.72 -8.84 -7.92
CA MET A 391 5.38 -9.21 -9.29
C MET A 391 3.88 -9.11 -9.51
N SER A 392 3.50 -8.32 -10.52
CA SER A 392 2.24 -8.44 -11.26
C SER A 392 2.37 -9.56 -12.31
N ARG A 393 1.35 -9.74 -13.16
CA ARG A 393 1.41 -10.64 -14.31
C ARG A 393 2.27 -10.11 -15.46
N THR A 394 3.02 -9.02 -15.24
CA THR A 394 4.08 -8.54 -16.12
C THR A 394 5.41 -9.14 -15.61
N PRO A 395 5.98 -10.14 -16.28
CA PRO A 395 7.15 -10.86 -15.77
C PRO A 395 8.41 -9.99 -15.59
N ALA A 396 9.44 -10.50 -14.94
CA ALA A 396 10.77 -9.90 -14.92
C ALA A 396 11.83 -10.99 -15.11
N ALA A 397 13.07 -10.60 -15.38
CA ALA A 397 14.16 -11.55 -15.55
C ALA A 397 14.32 -12.44 -14.31
N GLY A 398 14.20 -13.76 -14.49
CA GLY A 398 14.22 -14.74 -13.39
C GLY A 398 12.89 -14.88 -12.62
N PHE A 399 11.87 -14.08 -12.92
CA PHE A 399 10.56 -14.07 -12.25
C PHE A 399 9.42 -14.14 -13.29
N PRO A 400 9.09 -15.34 -13.78
CA PRO A 400 8.16 -15.52 -14.90
C PRO A 400 6.67 -15.35 -14.53
N ASN A 401 6.32 -15.36 -13.24
CA ASN A 401 4.94 -15.38 -12.77
C ASN A 401 4.66 -14.28 -11.74
N SER A 402 3.38 -13.93 -11.58
CA SER A 402 2.92 -13.04 -10.53
C SER A 402 3.14 -13.63 -9.14
N ASN A 403 3.22 -12.76 -8.14
CA ASN A 403 3.21 -13.15 -6.74
C ASN A 403 2.12 -12.48 -5.92
N GLY A 404 1.07 -11.99 -6.59
CA GLY A 404 -0.10 -11.39 -5.94
C GLY A 404 0.14 -9.92 -5.58
N HIS A 405 0.88 -9.19 -6.41
CA HIS A 405 1.25 -7.80 -6.19
C HIS A 405 0.86 -6.87 -7.34
N GLY A 406 0.05 -7.33 -8.31
CA GLY A 406 -0.54 -6.46 -9.33
C GLY A 406 -1.63 -5.59 -8.74
N ARG A 407 -1.36 -4.31 -8.44
CA ARG A 407 -2.36 -3.42 -7.81
C ARG A 407 -2.53 -2.11 -8.55
N ARG A 408 -3.75 -1.56 -8.45
CA ARG A 408 -4.13 -0.26 -9.02
C ARG A 408 -5.20 0.45 -8.22
N GLN A 409 -5.29 1.75 -8.48
CA GLN A 409 -6.52 2.50 -8.27
C GLN A 409 -7.52 2.15 -9.39
N PRO A 410 -8.83 2.08 -9.09
CA PRO A 410 -9.87 1.86 -10.11
C PRO A 410 -9.75 2.87 -11.27
N GLY A 411 -9.88 2.41 -12.51
CA GLY A 411 -9.72 3.25 -13.71
C GLY A 411 -8.30 3.38 -14.26
N LEU A 412 -7.29 2.80 -13.61
CA LEU A 412 -5.89 2.86 -14.05
C LEU A 412 -5.34 1.48 -14.46
N GLU A 413 -4.13 1.43 -15.00
CA GLU A 413 -3.46 0.17 -15.33
C GLU A 413 -2.87 -0.51 -14.10
N VAL A 414 -2.79 -1.84 -14.15
CA VAL A 414 -2.14 -2.62 -13.10
C VAL A 414 -0.63 -2.61 -13.28
N VAL A 415 0.09 -2.39 -12.18
CA VAL A 415 1.54 -2.57 -12.08
C VAL A 415 1.87 -3.31 -10.79
N SER A 416 3.12 -3.76 -10.64
CA SER A 416 3.56 -4.38 -9.38
C SER A 416 3.59 -3.32 -8.27
N ARG A 417 3.01 -3.60 -7.10
CA ARG A 417 2.88 -2.64 -5.99
C ARG A 417 3.12 -3.26 -4.62
N GLN A 418 3.61 -2.43 -3.70
CA GLN A 418 3.72 -2.75 -2.27
C GLN A 418 2.37 -3.06 -1.60
N SER A 419 2.39 -3.78 -0.48
CA SER A 419 1.22 -4.18 0.34
C SER A 419 1.41 -3.86 1.83
N ASN A 420 1.41 -4.85 2.72
CA ASN A 420 1.88 -4.71 4.09
C ASN A 420 3.36 -5.08 4.17
N LEU A 421 4.22 -4.08 4.37
CA LEU A 421 5.65 -4.26 4.60
C LEU A 421 5.90 -4.55 6.08
N PHE A 422 6.65 -5.61 6.38
CA PHE A 422 7.12 -5.97 7.72
C PHE A 422 8.64 -5.99 7.72
N VAL A 423 9.24 -5.25 8.66
CA VAL A 423 10.66 -5.30 8.98
C VAL A 423 10.82 -6.19 10.20
N GLU A 424 11.48 -7.32 10.01
CA GLU A 424 11.75 -8.31 11.05
C GLU A 424 13.23 -8.21 11.44
N SER A 425 13.52 -8.30 12.75
CA SER A 425 14.88 -8.14 13.28
C SER A 425 15.21 -9.24 14.29
N SER A 426 16.40 -9.83 14.16
CA SER A 426 16.97 -10.76 15.15
C SER A 426 17.88 -10.07 16.17
N LYS A 427 18.21 -8.78 15.97
CA LYS A 427 19.01 -7.96 16.88
C LYS A 427 18.16 -6.81 17.42
N ALA A 428 17.49 -7.07 18.53
CA ALA A 428 16.56 -6.14 19.17
C ALA A 428 16.97 -5.83 20.61
N VAL A 429 16.75 -4.57 21.02
CA VAL A 429 16.95 -4.08 22.39
C VAL A 429 15.75 -3.23 22.81
N SER A 430 15.54 -3.02 24.11
CA SER A 430 14.48 -2.10 24.57
C SER A 430 14.70 -0.66 24.06
N ASP A 431 13.64 0.14 23.94
CA ASP A 431 13.74 1.57 23.55
C ASP A 431 14.71 2.37 24.43
N ALA A 432 14.73 2.09 25.73
CA ALA A 432 15.63 2.73 26.68
C ALA A 432 17.10 2.39 26.37
N GLU A 433 17.37 1.15 26.00
CA GLU A 433 18.71 0.71 25.60
C GLU A 433 19.09 1.27 24.22
N LEU A 434 18.14 1.32 23.28
CA LEU A 434 18.33 1.96 21.98
C LEU A 434 18.73 3.43 22.14
N ARG A 435 18.10 4.16 23.07
CA ARG A 435 18.44 5.55 23.41
C ARG A 435 19.85 5.68 24.01
N LYS A 436 20.28 4.75 24.87
CA LYS A 436 21.66 4.73 25.37
C LYS A 436 22.67 4.48 24.25
N LEU A 437 22.35 3.58 23.32
CA LEU A 437 23.20 3.32 22.16
C LEU A 437 23.30 4.55 21.24
N LEU A 438 22.22 5.31 21.06
CA LEU A 438 22.27 6.60 20.36
C LEU A 438 23.24 7.57 21.05
N ILE A 439 23.12 7.74 22.37
CA ILE A 439 24.01 8.63 23.15
C ILE A 439 25.46 8.18 23.01
N ALA A 440 25.73 6.88 23.16
CA ALA A 440 27.07 6.31 23.00
C ALA A 440 27.64 6.58 21.60
N GLU A 441 26.83 6.44 20.55
CA GLU A 441 27.25 6.70 19.17
C GLU A 441 27.50 8.18 18.92
N VAL A 442 26.68 9.08 19.47
CA VAL A 442 26.88 10.53 19.43
C VAL A 442 28.19 10.93 20.10
N THR A 443 28.47 10.40 21.30
CA THR A 443 29.73 10.61 22.01
C THR A 443 30.93 10.06 21.23
N ARG A 444 30.82 8.82 20.72
CA ARG A 444 31.88 8.15 19.94
C ARG A 444 32.26 8.94 18.69
N GLN A 445 31.29 9.52 18.01
CA GLN A 445 31.51 10.34 16.81
C GLN A 445 31.84 11.80 17.11
N ASN A 446 31.93 12.21 18.38
CA ASN A 446 32.12 13.60 18.80
C ASN A 446 31.11 14.57 18.17
N LYS A 447 29.84 14.15 18.11
CA LYS A 447 28.72 14.96 17.59
C LYS A 447 28.08 15.75 18.74
N PRO A 448 27.57 16.97 18.48
CA PRO A 448 26.95 17.79 19.52
C PRO A 448 25.62 17.20 20.03
N TYR A 449 24.93 16.44 19.19
CA TYR A 449 23.68 15.75 19.46
C TYR A 449 23.49 14.65 18.42
N GLY A 450 22.57 13.72 18.69
CA GLY A 450 21.94 12.84 17.70
C GLY A 450 20.51 13.29 17.42
N LEU A 451 19.83 12.61 16.50
CA LEU A 451 18.43 12.92 16.15
C LEU A 451 17.48 11.81 16.60
N PHE A 452 16.27 12.17 16.99
CA PHE A 452 15.16 11.23 17.16
C PHE A 452 13.97 11.68 16.32
N PHE A 453 13.61 10.86 15.33
CA PHE A 453 12.46 11.09 14.46
C PHE A 453 11.25 10.35 15.04
N GLU A 454 10.43 11.07 15.79
CA GLU A 454 9.28 10.50 16.49
C GLU A 454 8.12 10.24 15.51
N GLN A 455 7.80 11.22 14.66
CA GLN A 455 6.65 11.17 13.76
C GLN A 455 7.03 11.50 12.32
N VAL A 456 6.29 10.93 11.38
CA VAL A 456 6.51 11.05 9.93
C VAL A 456 5.15 11.19 9.23
N THR A 457 5.11 11.93 8.11
CA THR A 457 3.89 12.05 7.30
C THR A 457 3.93 11.21 6.02
N GLY A 458 5.11 10.84 5.55
CA GLY A 458 5.30 10.12 4.30
C GLY A 458 6.68 10.39 3.71
N GLY A 459 6.81 10.18 2.41
CA GLY A 459 8.04 10.41 1.67
C GLY A 459 7.79 10.30 0.17
N TYR A 460 8.89 10.33 -0.57
CA TYR A 460 8.90 9.99 -1.98
C TYR A 460 10.27 9.45 -2.38
N THR A 461 10.33 8.78 -3.52
CA THR A 461 11.58 8.27 -4.06
C THR A 461 11.68 8.42 -5.56
N THR A 462 12.89 8.73 -6.04
CA THR A 462 13.18 8.86 -7.47
C THR A 462 13.81 7.57 -7.97
N THR A 463 13.08 6.84 -8.81
CA THR A 463 13.55 5.56 -9.37
C THR A 463 14.11 5.70 -10.77
N ARG A 464 13.78 6.76 -11.51
CA ARG A 464 14.20 6.94 -12.91
C ARG A 464 15.72 6.99 -13.06
N ARG A 465 16.22 6.39 -14.15
CA ARG A 465 17.62 6.42 -14.57
C ARG A 465 18.11 7.85 -14.81
N ALA A 466 17.26 8.67 -15.43
CA ALA A 466 17.51 10.10 -15.60
C ALA A 466 17.26 10.82 -14.26
N GLY A 467 18.32 10.99 -13.47
CA GLY A 467 18.29 11.70 -12.19
C GLY A 467 19.08 10.98 -11.11
N LEU A 468 19.04 11.54 -9.90
CA LEU A 468 19.66 10.92 -8.73
C LEU A 468 18.77 9.80 -8.18
N GLN A 469 19.40 8.68 -7.85
CA GLN A 469 18.77 7.58 -7.12
C GLN A 469 18.68 7.94 -5.63
N ALA A 470 17.71 8.79 -5.31
CA ALA A 470 17.52 9.35 -3.98
C ALA A 470 16.11 9.09 -3.45
N PHE A 471 15.98 9.19 -2.13
CA PHE A 471 14.71 9.19 -1.43
C PHE A 471 14.63 10.39 -0.50
N THR A 472 13.39 10.74 -0.14
CA THR A 472 13.10 11.72 0.89
C THR A 472 12.03 11.17 1.82
N VAL A 473 12.29 11.21 3.12
CA VAL A 473 11.27 10.96 4.15
C VAL A 473 10.99 12.30 4.83
N ILE A 474 9.71 12.55 5.13
CA ILE A 474 9.23 13.84 5.64
C ILE A 474 8.78 13.67 7.11
N PRO A 475 9.68 13.92 8.08
CA PRO A 475 9.33 13.99 9.48
C PRO A 475 8.31 15.08 9.80
N LEU A 476 7.55 14.86 10.87
CA LEU A 476 6.68 15.83 11.51
C LEU A 476 7.24 16.31 12.86
N VAL A 477 7.78 15.39 13.66
CA VAL A 477 8.31 15.68 15.00
C VAL A 477 9.72 15.11 15.10
N VAL A 478 10.69 15.99 15.35
CA VAL A 478 12.12 15.67 15.40
C VAL A 478 12.75 16.29 16.64
N TYR A 479 13.52 15.50 17.38
CA TYR A 479 14.24 15.95 18.55
C TYR A 479 15.75 15.86 18.36
N ARG A 480 16.49 16.86 18.85
CA ARG A 480 17.91 16.73 19.15
C ARG A 480 18.06 16.03 20.50
N VAL A 481 18.85 14.96 20.52
CA VAL A 481 19.17 14.17 21.72
C VAL A 481 20.62 14.42 22.08
N TYR A 482 20.87 14.94 23.27
CA TYR A 482 22.21 15.36 23.68
C TYR A 482 22.92 14.31 24.52
N PRO A 483 24.24 14.12 24.32
CA PRO A 483 25.02 13.17 25.11
C PRO A 483 25.33 13.67 26.53
N ASP A 484 25.16 14.96 26.80
CA ASP A 484 25.46 15.60 28.09
C ASP A 484 24.29 15.56 29.10
N GLY A 485 23.18 14.92 28.72
CA GLY A 485 22.03 14.71 29.59
C GLY A 485 21.04 15.88 29.69
N ARG A 486 21.22 16.97 28.93
CA ARG A 486 20.18 18.02 28.86
C ARG A 486 18.90 17.48 28.19
N PRO A 487 17.72 18.09 28.45
CA PRO A 487 16.47 17.69 27.82
C PRO A 487 16.52 17.74 26.29
N ASP A 488 15.77 16.83 25.65
CA ASP A 488 15.65 16.78 24.20
C ASP A 488 15.05 18.09 23.64
N GLU A 489 15.63 18.62 22.56
CA GLU A 489 15.18 19.88 21.93
C GLU A 489 14.36 19.58 20.67
N LEU A 490 13.11 20.05 20.63
CA LEU A 490 12.25 19.94 19.44
C LEU A 490 12.76 20.87 18.33
N VAL A 491 12.93 20.32 17.13
CA VAL A 491 13.28 21.06 15.92
C VAL A 491 12.27 20.81 14.80
N ARG A 492 12.20 21.73 13.83
CA ARG A 492 11.31 21.65 12.67
C ARG A 492 12.07 21.78 11.36
N GLY A 493 11.39 21.51 10.25
CA GLY A 493 11.92 21.82 8.91
C GLY A 493 13.08 20.94 8.45
N ALA A 494 13.15 19.70 8.93
CA ALA A 494 14.12 18.70 8.49
C ALA A 494 13.45 17.65 7.61
N ASP A 495 14.00 17.40 6.42
CA ASP A 495 13.70 16.23 5.60
C ASP A 495 14.88 15.26 5.63
N ILE A 496 14.61 13.97 5.78
CA ILE A 496 15.64 12.93 5.67
C ILE A 496 15.91 12.70 4.19
N VAL A 497 17.17 12.73 3.79
CA VAL A 497 17.59 12.46 2.41
C VAL A 497 18.72 11.44 2.38
N GLY A 498 18.84 10.74 1.25
CA GLY A 498 19.93 9.80 1.06
C GLY A 498 19.79 8.97 -0.19
N THR A 499 20.75 8.05 -0.35
CA THR A 499 20.72 7.03 -1.40
C THR A 499 20.48 5.65 -0.77
N PRO A 500 19.67 4.78 -1.41
CA PRO A 500 19.19 3.55 -0.79
C PRO A 500 20.27 2.64 -0.17
N LEU A 501 21.29 2.28 -0.96
CA LEU A 501 22.30 1.31 -0.55
C LEU A 501 23.20 1.84 0.57
N ALA A 502 23.50 3.14 0.58
CA ALA A 502 24.32 3.76 1.61
C ALA A 502 23.58 3.86 2.95
N SER A 503 22.26 4.06 2.90
CA SER A 503 21.44 4.16 4.11
C SER A 503 21.27 2.82 4.84
N PHE A 504 21.17 1.70 4.11
CA PHE A 504 21.00 0.38 4.72
C PHE A 504 22.22 -0.12 5.50
N SER A 505 23.43 0.16 5.03
CA SER A 505 24.67 -0.28 5.69
C SER A 505 24.92 0.40 7.04
N ARG A 506 24.11 1.40 7.40
CA ARG A 506 24.25 2.22 8.60
C ARG A 506 23.34 1.81 9.75
N ILE A 507 22.46 0.83 9.55
CA ILE A 507 21.56 0.36 10.61
C ILE A 507 22.35 -0.49 11.63
N LEU A 508 22.37 -0.06 12.88
CA LEU A 508 23.19 -0.66 13.94
C LEU A 508 22.42 -1.63 14.84
N ALA A 509 21.17 -1.29 15.18
CA ALA A 509 20.32 -2.03 16.10
C ALA A 509 18.85 -1.64 15.88
N THR A 510 17.95 -2.45 16.43
CA THR A 510 16.50 -2.17 16.41
C THR A 510 15.90 -2.22 17.81
N SER A 511 14.74 -1.60 17.97
CA SER A 511 13.87 -1.82 19.13
C SER A 511 13.26 -3.24 19.11
N ASP A 512 12.82 -3.70 20.27
CA ASP A 512 12.02 -4.93 20.45
C ASP A 512 10.51 -4.75 20.21
N ARG A 513 10.08 -3.54 19.86
CA ARG A 513 8.67 -3.21 19.61
C ARG A 513 8.44 -2.68 18.19
N PRO A 514 7.52 -3.28 17.43
CA PRO A 514 7.09 -2.73 16.14
C PRO A 514 6.01 -1.66 16.32
N ASP A 515 6.06 -0.62 15.49
CA ASP A 515 4.94 0.30 15.27
C ASP A 515 4.36 0.12 13.87
N ILE A 516 3.14 0.64 13.68
CA ILE A 516 2.39 0.57 12.44
C ILE A 516 2.27 1.97 11.85
N PHE A 517 2.59 2.10 10.57
CA PHE A 517 2.21 3.23 9.73
C PHE A 517 1.20 2.76 8.67
N ASN A 518 -0.05 3.19 8.80
CA ASN A 518 -1.09 2.99 7.79
C ASN A 518 -1.11 4.19 6.83
N GLY A 519 -1.08 3.94 5.53
CA GLY A 519 -1.00 5.01 4.54
C GLY A 519 -1.50 4.63 3.15
N TYR A 520 -1.25 5.53 2.21
CA TYR A 520 -1.52 5.33 0.79
C TYR A 520 -0.25 5.61 0.01
N CYS A 521 0.10 4.67 -0.87
CA CYS A 521 1.26 4.75 -1.74
C CYS A 521 0.80 5.19 -3.13
N GLY A 522 1.43 6.23 -3.70
CA GLY A 522 1.14 6.72 -5.05
C GLY A 522 2.18 6.23 -6.06
N ALA A 523 1.73 5.71 -7.21
CA ALA A 523 2.58 5.38 -8.36
C ALA A 523 1.82 5.61 -9.67
N GLU A 524 2.35 5.17 -10.81
CA GLU A 524 1.68 5.25 -12.13
C GLU A 524 0.33 4.51 -12.18
N SER A 525 0.11 3.50 -11.32
CA SER A 525 -1.19 2.83 -11.14
C SER A 525 -2.13 3.56 -10.17
N GLY A 526 -1.78 4.78 -9.75
CA GLY A 526 -2.54 5.59 -8.81
C GLY A 526 -2.24 5.30 -7.34
N SER A 527 -3.19 5.66 -6.50
CA SER A 527 -3.10 5.52 -5.05
C SER A 527 -3.64 4.17 -4.57
N VAL A 528 -2.80 3.40 -3.89
CA VAL A 528 -3.19 2.12 -3.27
C VAL A 528 -2.90 2.12 -1.77
N PRO A 529 -3.76 1.51 -0.95
CA PRO A 529 -3.59 1.48 0.50
C PRO A 529 -2.46 0.49 0.87
N VAL A 530 -1.62 0.89 1.82
CA VAL A 530 -0.44 0.13 2.27
C VAL A 530 -0.29 0.25 3.79
N ALA A 531 0.44 -0.69 4.38
CA ALA A 531 0.90 -0.56 5.76
C ALA A 531 2.42 -0.82 5.81
N ALA A 532 3.12 -0.10 6.68
CA ALA A 532 4.52 -0.34 6.98
C ALA A 532 4.68 -0.60 8.47
N ILE A 533 5.23 -1.75 8.81
CA ILE A 533 5.42 -2.24 10.16
C ILE A 533 6.92 -2.39 10.38
N SER A 534 7.45 -1.69 11.38
CA SER A 534 8.88 -1.75 11.68
C SER A 534 9.13 -1.50 13.17
N PRO A 535 10.15 -2.14 13.77
CA PRO A 535 10.72 -1.63 15.00
C PRO A 535 11.42 -0.29 14.75
N ALA A 536 11.63 0.48 15.81
CA ALA A 536 12.51 1.63 15.77
C ALA A 536 13.94 1.21 15.40
N LEU A 537 14.65 2.05 14.67
CA LEU A 537 16.00 1.77 14.16
C LEU A 537 16.99 2.76 14.77
N LEU A 538 18.14 2.26 15.20
CA LEU A 538 19.32 3.10 15.39
C LEU A 538 20.16 3.05 14.12
N VAL A 539 20.46 4.22 13.55
CA VAL A 539 21.39 4.38 12.45
C VAL A 539 22.63 5.16 12.90
N SER A 540 23.81 4.73 12.44
CA SER A 540 25.07 5.43 12.73
C SER A 540 25.12 6.79 12.06
N GLU A 541 24.48 6.95 10.91
CA GLU A 541 24.51 8.19 10.15
C GLU A 541 23.26 8.36 9.28
N ILE A 542 22.51 9.44 9.52
CA ILE A 542 21.45 9.94 8.65
C ILE A 542 21.82 11.35 8.20
N GLU A 543 21.37 11.72 7.01
CA GLU A 543 21.48 13.08 6.50
C GLU A 543 20.11 13.74 6.50
N ILE A 544 20.05 14.97 7.03
CA ILE A 544 18.88 15.83 6.92
C ILE A 544 19.21 17.11 6.16
N GLN A 545 18.24 17.57 5.38
CA GLN A 545 18.27 18.87 4.70
C GLN A 545 17.16 19.78 5.22
N ARG A 546 17.32 21.08 5.01
CA ARG A 546 16.28 22.07 5.30
C ARG A 546 15.11 21.94 4.32
N LYS A 547 13.90 22.07 4.83
CA LYS A 547 12.72 22.31 4.00
C LYS A 547 12.82 23.67 3.29
N PRO A 548 12.30 23.80 2.06
CA PRO A 548 12.21 25.09 1.38
C PRO A 548 11.42 26.10 2.21
N GLU A 549 11.92 27.33 2.27
CA GLU A 549 11.19 28.46 2.87
C GLU A 549 10.16 29.01 1.86
N THR A 550 8.96 29.32 2.32
CA THR A 550 7.96 30.05 1.52
C THR A 550 7.91 31.50 1.97
N ARG A 551 7.73 32.43 1.02
CA ARG A 551 7.58 33.87 1.33
C ARG A 551 6.20 34.24 1.88
N ASP A 552 5.27 33.28 1.92
CA ASP A 552 3.94 33.49 2.46
C ASP A 552 4.02 33.58 3.97
N MET A 553 3.56 34.69 4.52
CA MET A 553 3.55 34.99 5.95
C MET A 553 2.24 34.52 6.59
N PRO A 554 2.20 34.29 7.91
CA PRO A 554 0.93 34.03 8.61
C PRO A 554 -0.04 35.21 8.42
N PRO A 555 -1.37 34.99 8.60
CA PRO A 555 -2.36 36.06 8.44
C PRO A 555 -2.00 37.31 9.24
N PHE A 556 -1.99 38.46 8.56
CA PHE A 556 -1.70 39.76 9.18
C PHE A 556 -2.80 40.19 10.16
N LEU A 557 -4.06 39.87 9.84
CA LEU A 557 -5.19 40.20 10.70
C LEU A 557 -5.21 39.26 11.92
N PRO A 558 -5.48 39.79 13.13
CA PRO A 558 -5.61 38.95 14.31
C PRO A 558 -6.76 37.96 14.12
N ARG A 559 -6.60 36.76 14.68
CA ARG A 559 -7.67 35.76 14.70
C ARG A 559 -8.93 36.39 15.32
N PRO A 560 -10.11 36.27 14.67
CA PRO A 560 -11.37 36.70 15.28
C PRO A 560 -11.53 36.04 16.64
N GLN A 561 -11.80 36.84 17.68
CA GLN A 561 -12.10 36.28 18.99
C GLN A 561 -13.43 35.52 18.89
N ALA A 562 -13.47 34.30 19.43
CA ALA A 562 -14.72 33.55 19.51
C ALA A 562 -15.73 34.40 20.32
N VAL A 563 -16.86 34.74 19.70
CA VAL A 563 -17.98 35.34 20.42
C VAL A 563 -18.39 34.30 21.47
N ARG A 564 -18.23 34.61 22.76
CA ARG A 564 -18.77 33.76 23.83
C ARG A 564 -20.29 33.74 23.64
N GLN A 565 -20.81 32.63 23.12
CA GLN A 565 -22.24 32.36 23.05
C GLN A 565 -22.73 31.82 24.39
#